data_AF-A0A849Z2E2-F1
#
_entry.id   AF-A0A849Z2E2-F1
#
_cell.length_a   1.000
_cell.length_b   1.000
_cell.length_c   1.000
_cell.angle_alpha   90.00
_cell.angle_beta   90.00
_cell.angle_gamma   90.00
#
_symmetry.space_group_name_H-M   'P 1'
#
loop_
_entity.id
_entity.type
_entity.pdbx_description
1 polymer ?
#
loop_
_entity_poly.entity_id
_entity_poly.type
_entity_poly.pdbx_seq_one_letter_code
_entity_poly.pdbx_strand_id
1 'polypeptide(L)'
;MAVALATACAGGEPTLVDPGSVDAHAAEAADGAHAEGPRRSFSRPPSPVGMMERPVVFGRHTFDPSALARPKPIAPAVLNDAGWMTIQGSDERYFSNLGRPLVAELELATQPPYRAYAGAAEPRSFMRRPPGGPPCGPNETGSVVARWSGILASEWSEEALVFESYEGKLDRRTCRARAERGETVRAIGVVPGVLYAFKRCGVGCRSGDFEPAEDEVVFVAPPAEWVSSPSSPEEQAVPHVGTLTVVSVPLRAGSSASAALVLELENIDFFEALRSRTSEGFAGVGLVSKGLALRADVTWGTEEAKPSGVVFLSSLNLLPGSR
;
A
#
# COMPACT_ATOMS: atom_id res chain seq x y z
N MET A 1 -56.96 -0.24 -0.41
CA MET A 1 -57.33 0.00 1.00
C MET A 1 -56.01 0.25 1.73
N ALA A 2 -55.71 1.52 1.98
CA ALA A 2 -54.42 2.01 2.44
C ALA A 2 -54.41 2.08 3.98
N VAL A 3 -53.28 1.73 4.60
CA VAL A 3 -52.99 2.10 5.99
C VAL A 3 -51.56 2.64 6.03
N ALA A 4 -51.46 3.94 6.26
CA ALA A 4 -50.25 4.68 6.51
C ALA A 4 -50.01 4.72 8.03
N LEU A 5 -48.76 4.55 8.46
CA LEU A 5 -48.32 4.85 9.82
C LEU A 5 -47.11 5.78 9.72
N ALA A 6 -47.34 7.04 10.06
CA ALA A 6 -46.33 8.05 10.32
C ALA A 6 -45.87 7.94 11.78
N THR A 7 -44.58 8.12 12.03
CA THR A 7 -44.05 8.28 13.39
C THR A 7 -43.16 9.52 13.43
N ALA A 8 -43.44 10.37 14.41
CA ALA A 8 -42.99 11.75 14.52
C ALA A 8 -41.57 11.87 15.10
N CYS A 9 -40.85 12.87 14.61
CA CYS A 9 -39.59 13.35 15.16
C CYS A 9 -39.83 14.19 16.43
N ALA A 10 -39.07 13.92 17.50
CA ALA A 10 -38.95 14.80 18.65
C ALA A 10 -37.56 15.44 18.64
N GLY A 11 -37.54 16.77 18.62
CA GLY A 11 -36.33 17.59 18.67
C GLY A 11 -35.77 17.67 20.09
N GLY A 12 -34.45 17.56 20.22
CA GLY A 12 -33.70 17.91 21.41
C GLY A 12 -32.80 19.11 21.08
N GLU A 13 -32.97 20.21 21.83
CA GLU A 13 -32.08 21.38 21.79
C GLU A 13 -30.71 21.05 22.40
N PRO A 14 -29.59 21.49 21.79
CA PRO A 14 -28.29 21.41 22.43
C PRO A 14 -28.09 22.55 23.44
N THR A 15 -27.81 22.18 24.68
CA THR A 15 -27.44 23.07 25.77
C THR A 15 -26.03 23.64 25.53
N LEU A 16 -25.89 24.97 25.52
CA LEU A 16 -24.59 25.66 25.53
C LEU A 16 -23.87 25.35 26.85
N VAL A 17 -22.64 24.85 26.76
CA VAL A 17 -21.71 24.70 27.88
C VAL A 17 -20.78 25.91 27.92
N ASP A 18 -20.75 26.56 29.08
CA ASP A 18 -19.97 27.73 29.45
C ASP A 18 -18.52 27.32 29.82
N PRO A 19 -17.46 27.81 29.14
CA PRO A 19 -16.09 27.56 29.54
C PRO A 19 -15.60 28.65 30.51
N GLY A 20 -15.90 28.45 31.80
CA GLY A 20 -15.37 29.25 32.90
C GLY A 20 -14.07 28.68 33.50
N SER A 21 -13.16 29.61 33.79
CA SER A 21 -12.02 29.56 34.73
C SER A 21 -10.86 28.60 34.44
N VAL A 22 -9.74 29.17 33.99
CA VAL A 22 -8.41 28.62 34.28
C VAL A 22 -7.69 29.62 35.19
N ASP A 23 -7.48 29.20 36.43
CA ASP A 23 -6.76 29.95 37.45
C ASP A 23 -5.28 30.09 37.08
N ALA A 24 -4.80 31.33 37.17
CA ALA A 24 -3.40 31.69 37.07
C ALA A 24 -2.69 31.38 38.39
N HIS A 25 -1.85 30.35 38.40
CA HIS A 25 -0.85 30.16 39.45
C HIS A 25 0.49 30.79 39.04
N ALA A 26 0.90 31.75 39.87
CA ALA A 26 2.17 32.44 39.85
C ALA A 26 3.35 31.45 40.02
N ALA A 27 4.38 31.62 39.19
CA ALA A 27 5.67 30.97 39.35
C ALA A 27 6.66 31.94 40.01
N GLU A 28 7.22 31.50 41.14
CA GLU A 28 8.33 32.11 41.85
C GLU A 28 9.58 32.24 40.98
N ALA A 29 10.27 33.36 41.17
CA ALA A 29 11.56 33.65 40.59
C ALA A 29 12.66 32.78 41.23
N ALA A 30 13.33 31.97 40.41
CA ALA A 30 14.58 31.32 40.76
C ALA A 30 15.71 31.94 39.93
N ASP A 31 16.61 32.60 40.65
CA ASP A 31 17.90 33.12 40.23
C ASP A 31 18.82 31.93 39.84
N GLY A 32 19.39 31.97 38.63
CA GLY A 32 20.06 30.81 38.05
C GLY A 32 21.05 31.17 36.95
N ALA A 33 22.32 31.07 37.30
CA ALA A 33 23.52 31.37 36.52
C ALA A 33 23.47 31.01 35.01
N HIS A 34 23.93 31.97 34.19
CA HIS A 34 24.24 31.78 32.78
C HIS A 34 25.37 30.75 32.59
N ALA A 35 25.01 29.51 32.26
CA ALA A 35 25.90 28.55 31.65
C ALA A 35 25.74 28.63 30.12
N GLU A 36 26.85 28.88 29.42
CA GLU A 36 26.93 28.86 27.95
C GLU A 36 26.49 27.47 27.43
N GLY A 37 25.29 27.42 26.84
CA GLY A 37 24.77 26.22 26.21
C GLY A 37 25.58 25.82 24.96
N PRO A 38 25.65 24.52 24.64
CA PRO A 38 26.34 24.03 23.46
C PRO A 38 25.74 24.65 22.19
N ARG A 39 26.60 25.26 21.36
CA ARG A 39 26.23 25.81 20.05
C ARG A 39 25.54 24.73 19.23
N ARG A 40 24.22 24.84 19.06
CA ARG A 40 23.44 24.03 18.11
C ARG A 40 24.02 24.29 16.72
N SER A 41 24.69 23.29 16.15
CA SER A 41 25.02 23.30 14.73
C SER A 41 23.71 23.25 13.96
N PHE A 42 23.32 24.37 13.37
CA PHE A 42 22.24 24.39 12.40
C PHE A 42 22.70 23.56 11.19
N SER A 43 22.17 22.34 11.09
CA SER A 43 22.23 21.54 9.88
C SER A 43 21.74 22.43 8.73
N ARG A 44 22.54 22.57 7.67
CA ARG A 44 22.09 23.25 6.45
C ARG A 44 20.74 22.65 6.04
N PRO A 45 19.75 23.46 5.66
CA PRO A 45 18.53 22.93 5.08
C PRO A 45 18.91 22.03 3.90
N PRO A 46 18.23 20.88 3.70
CA PRO A 46 18.45 20.06 2.54
C PRO A 46 18.34 20.94 1.29
N SER A 47 19.30 20.79 0.38
CA SER A 47 19.30 21.51 -0.89
C SER A 47 17.91 21.42 -1.53
N PRO A 48 17.39 22.50 -2.15
CA PRO A 48 16.10 22.46 -2.80
C PRO A 48 16.06 21.27 -3.77
N VAL A 49 15.00 20.48 -3.68
CA VAL A 49 14.68 19.41 -4.62
C VAL A 49 14.89 19.99 -6.02
N GLY A 50 15.84 19.45 -6.77
CA GLY A 50 16.20 19.97 -8.09
C GLY A 50 14.93 20.13 -8.93
N MET A 51 14.78 21.29 -9.60
CA MET A 51 13.61 21.59 -10.42
C MET A 51 13.45 20.53 -11.53
N MET A 52 12.65 19.49 -11.33
CA MET A 52 12.45 18.47 -12.37
C MET A 52 12.08 19.13 -13.71
N GLU A 53 12.78 18.78 -14.80
CA GLU A 53 12.34 19.17 -16.14
C GLU A 53 10.90 18.71 -16.33
N ARG A 54 10.13 19.43 -17.16
CA ARG A 54 8.73 19.06 -17.42
C ARG A 54 8.68 17.59 -17.84
N PRO A 55 7.93 16.73 -17.12
CA PRO A 55 7.84 15.33 -17.48
C PRO A 55 7.28 15.21 -18.90
N VAL A 56 7.97 14.45 -19.75
CA VAL A 56 7.51 14.15 -21.11
C VAL A 56 6.61 12.94 -21.02
N VAL A 57 5.32 13.13 -21.28
CA VAL A 57 4.36 12.03 -21.43
C VAL A 57 4.67 11.32 -22.74
N PHE A 58 5.05 10.05 -22.66
CA PHE A 58 5.42 9.24 -23.83
C PHE A 58 4.47 8.06 -24.07
N GLY A 59 3.56 7.79 -23.13
CA GLY A 59 2.59 6.70 -23.27
C GLY A 59 1.27 7.01 -22.59
N ARG A 60 0.19 6.46 -23.15
CA ARG A 60 -1.18 6.55 -22.64
C ARG A 60 -1.87 5.21 -22.83
N HIS A 61 -2.40 4.65 -21.74
CA HIS A 61 -3.18 3.41 -21.73
C HIS A 61 -4.58 3.69 -21.20
N THR A 62 -5.61 3.10 -21.81
CA THR A 62 -6.98 3.20 -21.33
C THR A 62 -7.46 1.84 -20.86
N PHE A 63 -8.23 1.79 -19.79
CA PHE A 63 -8.83 0.55 -19.28
C PHE A 63 -10.26 0.80 -18.80
N ASP A 64 -11.04 -0.28 -18.69
CA ASP A 64 -12.42 -0.25 -18.20
C ASP A 64 -12.46 -0.76 -16.75
N PRO A 65 -12.59 0.12 -15.73
CA PRO A 65 -12.64 -0.28 -14.33
C PRO A 65 -13.82 -1.22 -14.00
N SER A 66 -14.91 -1.19 -14.78
CA SER A 66 -16.05 -2.08 -14.58
C SER A 66 -15.73 -3.52 -14.99
N ALA A 67 -14.83 -3.71 -15.96
CA ALA A 67 -14.40 -5.01 -16.45
C ALA A 67 -13.33 -5.68 -15.57
N LEU A 68 -12.80 -4.98 -14.56
CA LEU A 68 -11.80 -5.54 -13.65
C LEU A 68 -12.37 -6.69 -12.81
N ALA A 69 -11.55 -7.73 -12.66
CA ALA A 69 -11.89 -8.89 -11.85
C ALA A 69 -12.02 -8.53 -10.36
N ARG A 70 -12.89 -9.26 -9.66
CA ARG A 70 -13.01 -9.19 -8.20
C ARG A 70 -12.28 -10.36 -7.54
N PRO A 71 -11.68 -10.16 -6.35
CA PRO A 71 -11.18 -11.25 -5.54
C PRO A 71 -12.27 -12.27 -5.22
N LYS A 72 -11.88 -13.54 -5.30
CA LYS A 72 -12.70 -14.69 -4.93
C LYS A 72 -12.12 -15.31 -3.66
N PRO A 73 -12.97 -15.81 -2.74
CA PRO A 73 -12.47 -16.55 -1.58
C PRO A 73 -11.61 -17.74 -2.01
N ILE A 74 -10.47 -17.92 -1.36
CA ILE A 74 -9.64 -19.11 -1.53
C ILE A 74 -10.33 -20.27 -0.81
N ALA A 75 -10.41 -21.44 -1.47
CA ALA A 75 -11.07 -22.61 -0.92
C ALA A 75 -10.40 -23.08 0.39
N PRO A 76 -11.16 -23.56 1.40
CA PRO A 76 -10.60 -23.98 2.69
C PRO A 76 -9.49 -25.04 2.58
N ALA A 77 -9.58 -25.95 1.61
CA ALA A 77 -8.54 -26.95 1.34
C ALA A 77 -7.19 -26.30 0.96
N VAL A 78 -7.22 -25.25 0.12
CA VAL A 78 -6.03 -24.51 -0.30
C VAL A 78 -5.49 -23.66 0.85
N LEU A 79 -6.36 -23.04 1.66
CA LEU A 79 -5.94 -22.33 2.87
C LEU A 79 -5.22 -23.25 3.86
N ASN A 80 -5.74 -24.47 4.06
CA ASN A 80 -5.13 -25.44 4.97
C ASN A 80 -3.77 -25.95 4.49
N ASP A 81 -3.60 -26.13 3.18
CA ASP A 81 -2.37 -26.67 2.59
C ASP A 81 -1.27 -25.61 2.44
N ALA A 82 -1.65 -24.42 1.95
CA ALA A 82 -0.69 -23.43 1.47
C ALA A 82 -0.88 -22.03 2.10
N GLY A 83 -2.00 -21.81 2.80
CA GLY A 83 -2.29 -20.57 3.53
C GLY A 83 -1.60 -20.48 4.88
N TRP A 84 -0.31 -20.82 4.97
CA TRP A 84 0.47 -20.70 6.20
C TRP A 84 1.71 -19.85 5.97
N MET A 85 2.24 -19.30 7.05
CA MET A 85 3.54 -18.64 7.06
C MET A 85 4.31 -18.91 8.35
N THR A 86 5.63 -18.78 8.28
CA THR A 86 6.52 -18.85 9.45
C THR A 86 7.55 -17.75 9.40
N ILE A 87 7.88 -17.17 10.55
CA ILE A 87 8.98 -16.21 10.69
C ILE A 87 10.10 -16.89 11.48
N GLN A 88 11.33 -16.83 10.99
CA GLN A 88 12.51 -17.42 11.63
C GLN A 88 13.58 -16.35 11.83
N GLY A 89 14.08 -16.21 13.06
CA GLY A 89 15.18 -15.31 13.37
C GLY A 89 16.53 -16.04 13.46
N SER A 90 17.59 -15.45 12.89
CA SER A 90 18.99 -15.85 13.09
C SER A 90 19.87 -14.60 13.09
N ASP A 91 20.64 -14.38 14.16
CA ASP A 91 21.74 -13.39 14.22
C ASP A 91 21.45 -12.08 13.47
N GLU A 92 20.42 -11.34 13.93
CA GLU A 92 19.92 -10.07 13.37
C GLU A 92 19.12 -10.13 12.05
N ARG A 93 18.82 -11.32 11.54
CA ARG A 93 18.01 -11.50 10.32
C ARG A 93 16.75 -12.26 10.60
N TYR A 94 15.69 -11.89 9.90
CA TYR A 94 14.42 -12.57 9.94
C TYR A 94 14.05 -13.02 8.53
N PHE A 95 13.69 -14.29 8.41
CA PHE A 95 13.25 -14.89 7.17
C PHE A 95 11.79 -15.29 7.32
N SER A 96 11.00 -14.98 6.29
CA SER A 96 9.60 -15.38 6.24
C SER A 96 9.43 -16.46 5.18
N ASN A 97 8.95 -17.64 5.59
CA ASN A 97 8.57 -18.70 4.67
C ASN A 97 7.06 -18.72 4.53
N LEU A 98 6.57 -18.94 3.31
CA LEU A 98 5.16 -19.02 2.98
C LEU A 98 4.85 -20.41 2.42
N GLY A 99 3.63 -20.90 2.65
CA GLY A 99 3.15 -22.14 2.04
C GLY A 99 2.91 -22.04 0.53
N ARG A 100 2.86 -20.82 0.01
CA ARG A 100 2.78 -20.49 -1.42
C ARG A 100 4.07 -19.80 -1.87
N PRO A 101 4.55 -20.01 -3.10
CA PRO A 101 5.72 -19.32 -3.66
C PRO A 101 5.37 -17.88 -4.06
N LEU A 102 4.89 -17.09 -3.12
CA LEU A 102 4.51 -15.69 -3.34
C LEU A 102 5.74 -14.80 -3.25
N VAL A 103 5.74 -13.74 -4.06
CA VAL A 103 6.49 -12.51 -3.74
C VAL A 103 5.52 -11.64 -2.95
N ALA A 104 5.72 -11.54 -1.64
CA ALA A 104 4.72 -11.01 -0.73
C ALA A 104 5.27 -10.00 0.26
N GLU A 105 4.36 -9.14 0.69
CA GLU A 105 4.49 -8.32 1.88
C GLU A 105 3.77 -9.00 3.03
N LEU A 106 4.36 -8.88 4.22
CA LEU A 106 3.83 -9.34 5.48
C LEU A 106 3.62 -8.13 6.39
N GLU A 107 2.45 -8.03 7.00
CA GLU A 107 2.14 -7.09 8.06
C GLU A 107 1.67 -7.83 9.31
N LEU A 108 2.23 -7.48 10.47
CA LEU A 108 1.72 -7.87 11.78
C LEU A 108 1.14 -6.63 12.48
N ALA A 109 -0.05 -6.77 13.05
CA ALA A 109 -0.76 -5.72 13.78
C ALA A 109 -0.14 -5.43 15.16
N THR A 110 1.13 -5.03 15.18
CA THR A 110 1.84 -4.51 16.36
C THR A 110 1.79 -2.99 16.41
N GLN A 111 2.31 -2.39 17.49
CA GLN A 111 2.46 -0.95 17.61
C GLN A 111 3.94 -0.60 17.85
N PRO A 112 4.67 -0.07 16.85
CA PRO A 112 4.25 0.17 15.46
C PRO A 112 4.04 -1.14 14.66
N PRO A 113 3.30 -1.13 13.53
CA PRO A 113 3.12 -2.31 12.70
C PRO A 113 4.45 -2.87 12.22
N TYR A 114 4.64 -4.19 12.38
CA TYR A 114 5.80 -4.88 11.85
C TYR A 114 5.53 -5.24 10.39
N ARG A 115 6.40 -4.79 9.49
CA ARG A 115 6.31 -5.08 8.06
C ARG A 115 7.57 -5.78 7.59
N ALA A 116 7.40 -6.87 6.85
CA ALA A 116 8.50 -7.67 6.32
C ALA A 116 8.17 -8.20 4.93
N TYR A 117 9.19 -8.78 4.29
CA TYR A 117 9.07 -9.42 2.99
C TYR A 117 9.15 -10.93 3.15
N ALA A 118 8.52 -11.61 2.20
CA ALA A 118 8.59 -13.05 2.08
C ALA A 118 8.61 -13.41 0.58
N GLY A 119 9.44 -14.37 0.19
CA GLY A 119 9.39 -14.90 -1.17
C GLY A 119 10.70 -15.46 -1.72
N ALA A 120 10.62 -15.97 -2.95
CA ALA A 120 11.66 -16.78 -3.60
C ALA A 120 12.96 -16.03 -3.96
N ALA A 121 12.97 -14.69 -3.88
CA ALA A 121 14.15 -13.87 -4.15
C ALA A 121 14.08 -12.58 -3.32
N GLU A 122 14.74 -12.54 -2.16
CA GLU A 122 14.92 -11.32 -1.37
C GLU A 122 16.08 -10.49 -1.96
N PRO A 123 15.84 -9.32 -2.57
CA PRO A 123 16.95 -8.46 -2.96
C PRO A 123 17.54 -7.79 -1.71
N ARG A 124 18.77 -8.15 -1.37
CA ARG A 124 19.46 -7.66 -0.17
C ARG A 124 19.68 -6.14 -0.14
N SER A 125 19.59 -5.45 -1.28
CA SER A 125 19.91 -4.03 -1.43
C SER A 125 18.71 -3.08 -1.27
N PHE A 126 17.48 -3.51 -1.59
CA PHE A 126 16.31 -2.63 -1.64
C PHE A 126 15.48 -2.63 -0.35
N MET A 127 15.80 -3.49 0.61
CA MET A 127 15.02 -3.62 1.84
C MET A 127 15.55 -2.69 2.92
N ARG A 128 14.77 -1.67 3.31
CA ARG A 128 14.97 -1.04 4.62
C ARG A 128 14.76 -2.13 5.67
N ARG A 129 15.74 -2.34 6.54
CA ARG A 129 15.57 -3.28 7.67
C ARG A 129 14.35 -2.83 8.47
N PRO A 130 13.39 -3.72 8.78
CA PRO A 130 12.33 -3.38 9.71
C PRO A 130 12.96 -2.91 11.04
N PRO A 131 12.38 -1.88 11.68
CA PRO A 131 12.87 -1.37 12.95
C PRO A 131 12.58 -2.40 14.05
N GLY A 132 13.49 -3.36 14.23
CA GLY A 132 13.41 -4.39 15.26
C GLY A 132 13.00 -5.77 14.74
N GLY A 133 13.08 -6.75 15.65
CA GLY A 133 12.64 -8.10 15.37
C GLY A 133 11.12 -8.27 15.35
N PRO A 134 10.62 -9.35 14.73
CA PRO A 134 9.23 -9.74 14.85
C PRO A 134 8.93 -9.99 16.34
N PRO A 135 7.69 -9.75 16.78
CA PRO A 135 7.25 -9.94 18.16
C PRO A 135 7.07 -11.44 18.48
N CYS A 136 8.05 -12.29 18.15
CA CYS A 136 7.91 -13.73 18.21
C CYS A 136 9.19 -14.43 18.73
N GLY A 137 8.99 -15.54 19.44
CA GLY A 137 10.05 -16.31 20.08
C GLY A 137 9.55 -17.16 21.25
N PRO A 138 10.37 -18.07 21.81
CA PRO A 138 9.93 -19.03 22.84
C PRO A 138 9.42 -18.37 24.13
N ASN A 139 9.80 -17.12 24.40
CA ASN A 139 9.40 -16.34 25.57
C ASN A 139 8.16 -15.47 25.31
N GLU A 140 7.70 -15.39 24.07
CA GLU A 140 6.55 -14.59 23.69
C GLU A 140 5.24 -15.36 23.91
N THR A 141 4.16 -14.65 24.21
CA THR A 141 2.84 -15.25 24.44
C THR A 141 1.74 -14.52 23.68
N GLY A 142 0.63 -15.22 23.44
CA GLY A 142 -0.52 -14.69 22.73
C GLY A 142 -0.40 -14.77 21.21
N SER A 143 -1.31 -14.09 20.53
CA SER A 143 -1.39 -14.05 19.08
C SER A 143 -1.54 -12.62 18.58
N VAL A 144 -1.02 -12.33 17.39
CA VAL A 144 -1.20 -11.06 16.69
C VAL A 144 -1.87 -11.31 15.34
N VAL A 145 -2.72 -10.38 14.89
CA VAL A 145 -3.28 -10.44 13.54
C VAL A 145 -2.13 -10.32 12.55
N ALA A 146 -2.09 -11.23 11.60
CA ALA A 146 -1.11 -11.24 10.53
C ALA A 146 -1.80 -11.22 9.17
N ARG A 147 -1.29 -10.38 8.29
CA ARG A 147 -1.74 -10.25 6.91
C ARG A 147 -0.55 -10.46 6.00
N TRP A 148 -0.72 -11.26 4.97
CA TRP A 148 0.28 -11.35 3.93
C TRP A 148 -0.39 -11.39 2.57
N SER A 149 0.18 -10.65 1.63
CA SER A 149 -0.37 -10.53 0.30
C SER A 149 0.75 -10.37 -0.71
N GLY A 150 0.53 -10.85 -1.92
CA GLY A 150 1.59 -10.90 -2.91
C GLY A 150 1.15 -11.50 -4.22
N ILE A 151 2.12 -11.68 -5.10
CA ILE A 151 1.92 -12.21 -6.44
C ILE A 151 2.48 -13.62 -6.55
N LEU A 152 1.76 -14.48 -7.29
CA LEU A 152 2.25 -15.80 -7.67
C LEU A 152 3.15 -15.67 -8.88
N ALA A 153 4.47 -15.70 -8.67
CA ALA A 153 5.46 -15.53 -9.74
C ALA A 153 5.27 -16.53 -10.90
N SER A 154 4.79 -17.75 -10.62
CA SER A 154 4.55 -18.78 -11.64
C SER A 154 3.37 -18.48 -12.58
N GLU A 155 2.45 -17.60 -12.19
CA GLU A 155 1.25 -17.25 -12.97
C GLU A 155 1.32 -15.81 -13.50
N TRP A 156 2.51 -15.23 -13.49
CA TRP A 156 2.73 -13.85 -13.87
C TRP A 156 3.15 -13.74 -15.35
N SER A 157 2.41 -12.92 -16.09
CA SER A 157 2.63 -12.54 -17.48
C SER A 157 2.49 -11.03 -17.66
N GLU A 158 2.77 -10.51 -18.86
CA GLU A 158 2.58 -9.07 -19.14
C GLU A 158 1.10 -8.66 -19.09
N GLU A 159 0.20 -9.57 -19.46
CA GLU A 159 -1.24 -9.30 -19.55
C GLU A 159 -1.95 -9.44 -18.21
N ALA A 160 -1.37 -10.20 -17.27
CA ALA A 160 -1.99 -10.45 -15.98
C ALA A 160 -1.03 -11.07 -14.99
N LEU A 161 -1.36 -10.90 -13.71
CA LEU A 161 -0.78 -11.65 -12.61
C LEU A 161 -1.89 -12.17 -11.70
N VAL A 162 -1.57 -13.19 -10.90
CA VAL A 162 -2.45 -13.64 -9.82
C VAL A 162 -1.96 -13.05 -8.51
N PHE A 163 -2.84 -12.27 -7.89
CA PHE A 163 -2.62 -11.66 -6.59
C PHE A 163 -3.42 -12.43 -5.54
N GLU A 164 -2.76 -12.77 -4.44
CA GLU A 164 -3.39 -13.42 -3.30
C GLU A 164 -3.23 -12.56 -2.05
N SER A 165 -4.25 -12.54 -1.22
CA SER A 165 -4.20 -11.95 0.11
C SER A 165 -4.69 -12.96 1.14
N TYR A 166 -4.08 -12.94 2.30
CA TYR A 166 -4.37 -13.83 3.40
C TYR A 166 -4.42 -13.03 4.69
N GLU A 167 -5.30 -13.46 5.59
CA GLU A 167 -5.31 -12.96 6.95
C GLU A 167 -5.53 -14.12 7.93
N GLY A 168 -4.82 -14.07 9.03
CA GLY A 168 -5.00 -15.00 10.13
C GLY A 168 -4.32 -14.49 11.40
N LYS A 169 -3.98 -15.44 12.28
CA LYS A 169 -3.31 -15.15 13.55
C LYS A 169 -1.93 -15.78 13.58
N LEU A 170 -0.92 -14.97 13.88
CA LEU A 170 0.42 -15.43 14.20
C LEU A 170 0.49 -15.79 15.69
N ASP A 171 0.80 -17.03 16.00
CA ASP A 171 1.22 -17.45 17.33
C ASP A 171 2.62 -16.90 17.61
N ARG A 172 2.72 -15.99 18.58
CA ARG A 172 3.98 -15.32 18.91
C ARG A 172 5.02 -16.28 19.48
N ARG A 173 4.59 -17.36 20.13
CA ARG A 173 5.52 -18.34 20.71
C ARG A 173 6.18 -19.20 19.65
N THR A 174 5.40 -19.65 18.66
CA THR A 174 5.88 -20.55 17.61
C THR A 174 6.34 -19.82 16.34
N CYS A 175 6.09 -18.52 16.23
CA CYS A 175 6.32 -17.71 15.04
C CYS A 175 5.63 -18.28 13.78
N ARG A 176 4.45 -18.89 13.93
CA ARG A 176 3.67 -19.48 12.83
C ARG A 176 2.31 -18.82 12.74
N ALA A 177 1.84 -18.59 11.52
CA ALA A 177 0.45 -18.23 11.26
C ALA A 177 -0.19 -19.20 10.27
N ARG A 178 -1.50 -19.36 10.42
CA ARG A 178 -2.37 -19.97 9.42
C ARG A 178 -3.46 -18.98 9.05
N ALA A 179 -3.78 -18.93 7.77
CA ALA A 179 -4.82 -18.08 7.23
C ALA A 179 -6.18 -18.60 7.73
N GLU A 180 -6.95 -17.71 8.31
CA GLU A 180 -8.36 -17.95 8.63
C GLU A 180 -9.23 -17.56 7.41
N ARG A 181 -8.75 -16.62 6.61
CA ARG A 181 -9.36 -16.18 5.36
C ARG A 181 -8.30 -15.88 4.31
N GLY A 182 -8.68 -16.02 3.04
CA GLY A 182 -7.85 -15.57 1.94
C GLY A 182 -8.67 -15.32 0.69
N GLU A 183 -8.13 -14.48 -0.18
CA GLU A 183 -8.75 -14.07 -1.44
C GLU A 183 -7.71 -14.17 -2.56
N THR A 184 -8.17 -14.53 -3.76
CA THR A 184 -7.34 -14.61 -4.96
C THR A 184 -8.01 -13.86 -6.10
N VAL A 185 -7.22 -13.14 -6.90
CA VAL A 185 -7.69 -12.38 -8.05
C VAL A 185 -6.67 -12.43 -9.18
N ARG A 186 -7.17 -12.58 -10.41
CA ARG A 186 -6.36 -12.37 -11.61
C ARG A 186 -6.41 -10.88 -11.96
N ALA A 187 -5.38 -10.13 -11.57
CA ALA A 187 -5.25 -8.72 -11.90
C ALA A 187 -4.83 -8.55 -13.36
N ILE A 188 -5.44 -7.61 -14.07
CA ILE A 188 -5.23 -7.37 -15.50
C ILE A 188 -4.12 -6.34 -15.69
N GLY A 189 -3.19 -6.58 -16.61
CA GLY A 189 -2.17 -5.62 -17.02
C GLY A 189 -2.79 -4.41 -17.73
N VAL A 190 -2.80 -3.27 -17.05
CA VAL A 190 -3.25 -1.97 -17.59
C VAL A 190 -2.11 -1.31 -18.36
N VAL A 191 -0.90 -1.38 -17.81
CA VAL A 191 0.34 -1.16 -18.54
C VAL A 191 1.05 -2.50 -18.57
N PRO A 192 1.11 -3.18 -19.73
CA PRO A 192 1.66 -4.53 -19.82
C PRO A 192 3.05 -4.63 -19.16
N GLY A 193 3.24 -5.66 -18.34
CA GLY A 193 4.51 -5.87 -17.63
C GLY A 193 4.67 -5.04 -16.35
N VAL A 194 4.08 -3.84 -16.26
CA VAL A 194 4.43 -2.84 -15.24
C VAL A 194 3.30 -2.54 -14.25
N LEU A 195 2.07 -2.38 -14.71
CA LEU A 195 0.95 -1.94 -13.85
C LEU A 195 -0.26 -2.85 -14.06
N TYR A 196 -0.70 -3.49 -12.99
CA TYR A 196 -1.84 -4.40 -12.98
C TYR A 196 -2.95 -3.82 -12.14
N ALA A 197 -4.21 -4.11 -12.49
CA ALA A 197 -5.36 -3.63 -11.76
C ALA A 197 -6.41 -4.72 -11.52
N PHE A 198 -7.09 -4.61 -10.39
CA PHE A 198 -8.30 -5.37 -10.09
C PHE A 198 -9.26 -4.50 -9.27
N LYS A 199 -10.51 -4.94 -9.15
CA LYS A 199 -11.52 -4.25 -8.36
C LYS A 199 -11.72 -4.98 -7.04
N ARG A 200 -11.65 -4.27 -5.92
CA ARG A 200 -12.02 -4.82 -4.61
C ARG A 200 -13.19 -4.04 -4.02
N CYS A 201 -13.82 -4.66 -3.04
CA CYS A 201 -14.74 -3.95 -2.18
C CYS A 201 -13.96 -3.15 -1.15
N GLY A 202 -14.19 -1.84 -1.09
CA GLY A 202 -13.67 -0.95 -0.05
C GLY A 202 -14.48 -1.05 1.24
N VAL A 203 -14.38 -0.01 2.06
CA VAL A 203 -15.12 0.13 3.32
C VAL A 203 -16.64 0.18 3.03
N GLY A 204 -17.46 -0.46 3.88
CA GLY A 204 -18.93 -0.43 3.77
C GLY A 204 -19.56 -1.55 2.92
N CYS A 205 -18.78 -2.21 2.06
CA CYS A 205 -19.28 -3.28 1.18
C CYS A 205 -19.87 -4.53 1.85
N ARG A 206 -19.48 -4.83 3.10
CA ARG A 206 -19.89 -6.05 3.83
C ARG A 206 -20.98 -5.81 4.86
N SER A 207 -21.26 -4.55 5.19
CA SER A 207 -22.32 -4.16 6.11
C SER A 207 -23.54 -3.80 5.29
N GLY A 208 -24.55 -4.68 5.27
CA GLY A 208 -25.82 -4.48 4.56
C GLY A 208 -26.67 -3.30 5.06
N ASP A 209 -26.12 -2.47 5.94
CA ASP A 209 -26.84 -1.46 6.71
C ASP A 209 -26.11 -0.11 6.60
N PHE A 210 -26.73 0.80 5.84
CA PHE A 210 -26.61 2.27 5.87
C PHE A 210 -25.50 3.03 5.09
N GLU A 211 -24.41 2.42 4.64
CA GLU A 211 -23.40 3.13 3.82
C GLU A 211 -23.36 2.58 2.39
N PRO A 212 -23.28 3.42 1.34
CA PRO A 212 -23.09 2.93 -0.02
C PRO A 212 -21.76 2.19 -0.08
N ALA A 213 -21.81 0.90 -0.43
CA ALA A 213 -20.63 0.10 -0.70
C ALA A 213 -19.73 0.81 -1.73
N GLU A 214 -18.56 1.29 -1.30
CA GLU A 214 -17.60 1.93 -2.22
C GLU A 214 -16.66 0.86 -2.79
N ASP A 215 -16.70 0.68 -4.10
CA ASP A 215 -15.69 -0.13 -4.79
C ASP A 215 -14.36 0.62 -4.80
N GLU A 216 -13.26 -0.12 -4.92
CA GLU A 216 -11.93 0.44 -5.10
C GLU A 216 -11.24 -0.24 -6.28
N VAL A 217 -10.49 0.54 -7.06
CA VAL A 217 -9.51 -0.01 -8.01
C VAL A 217 -8.19 -0.16 -7.28
N VAL A 218 -7.67 -1.38 -7.23
CA VAL A 218 -6.36 -1.69 -6.67
C VAL A 218 -5.37 -1.81 -7.82
N PHE A 219 -4.29 -1.04 -7.73
CA PHE A 219 -3.13 -1.14 -8.60
C PHE A 219 -2.03 -1.93 -7.92
N VAL A 220 -1.39 -2.83 -8.68
CA VAL A 220 -0.20 -3.58 -8.28
C VAL A 220 0.92 -3.24 -9.27
N ALA A 221 2.06 -2.80 -8.76
CA ALA A 221 3.18 -2.29 -9.53
C ALA A 221 4.53 -2.74 -8.91
N PRO A 222 5.67 -2.51 -9.61
CA PRO A 222 7.00 -2.57 -8.99
C PRO A 222 7.09 -1.72 -7.71
N PRO A 223 8.12 -1.95 -6.88
CA PRO A 223 8.45 -1.05 -5.77
C PRO A 223 8.57 0.41 -6.25
N ALA A 224 7.76 1.28 -5.68
CA ALA A 224 7.72 2.71 -5.96
C ALA A 224 8.36 3.46 -4.80
N GLU A 225 9.21 4.44 -5.09
CA GLU A 225 9.78 5.31 -4.06
C GLU A 225 8.74 6.27 -3.48
N TRP A 226 7.80 6.65 -4.33
CA TRP A 226 6.76 7.60 -3.99
C TRP A 226 5.42 7.15 -4.54
N VAL A 227 4.42 7.29 -3.69
CA VAL A 227 3.03 6.97 -3.99
C VAL A 227 2.18 8.14 -3.50
N SER A 228 1.34 8.68 -4.37
CA SER A 228 0.20 9.48 -3.93
C SER A 228 -1.08 8.76 -4.28
N SER A 229 -1.96 8.64 -3.29
CA SER A 229 -3.32 8.13 -3.43
C SER A 229 -4.24 8.90 -2.48
N PRO A 230 -5.50 9.17 -2.85
CA PRO A 230 -6.47 9.82 -1.97
C PRO A 230 -6.87 8.96 -0.75
N SER A 231 -6.42 7.70 -0.64
CA SER A 231 -6.91 6.74 0.35
C SER A 231 -6.54 7.04 1.81
N SER A 232 -5.41 7.70 2.11
CA SER A 232 -5.16 8.33 3.43
C SER A 232 -3.91 9.23 3.46
N PRO A 233 -3.86 10.28 4.31
CA PRO A 233 -2.62 11.07 4.53
C PRO A 233 -1.45 10.24 5.07
N GLU A 234 -1.73 9.17 5.81
CA GLU A 234 -0.72 8.28 6.39
C GLU A 234 -0.01 7.45 5.30
N GLU A 235 -0.76 6.94 4.31
CA GLU A 235 -0.20 6.27 3.12
C GLU A 235 0.62 7.21 2.24
N GLN A 236 0.33 8.53 2.26
CA GLN A 236 1.12 9.54 1.54
C GLN A 236 2.38 9.96 2.29
N ALA A 237 2.39 9.87 3.63
CA ALA A 237 3.48 10.34 4.48
C ALA A 237 4.62 9.31 4.65
N VAL A 238 4.34 8.03 4.42
CA VAL A 238 5.31 6.94 4.57
C VAL A 238 5.66 6.40 3.19
N PRO A 239 6.91 6.54 2.72
CA PRO A 239 7.35 5.90 1.48
C PRO A 239 6.99 4.41 1.52
N HIS A 240 6.37 3.90 0.45
CA HIS A 240 6.09 2.48 0.36
C HIS A 240 7.41 1.72 0.45
N VAL A 241 7.54 0.88 1.47
CA VAL A 241 8.66 -0.03 1.61
C VAL A 241 8.09 -1.39 1.23
N GLY A 242 8.43 -1.89 0.04
CA GLY A 242 7.72 -3.00 -0.59
C GLY A 242 8.56 -3.83 -1.56
N THR A 243 8.28 -5.12 -1.72
CA THR A 243 8.65 -5.88 -2.94
C THR A 243 7.68 -5.59 -4.09
N LEU A 244 6.53 -4.99 -3.76
CA LEU A 244 5.47 -4.56 -4.64
C LEU A 244 5.02 -3.18 -4.19
N THR A 245 4.35 -2.46 -5.07
CA THR A 245 3.51 -1.33 -4.66
C THR A 245 2.07 -1.74 -4.85
N VAL A 246 1.30 -1.71 -3.78
CA VAL A 246 -0.15 -1.94 -3.82
C VAL A 246 -0.84 -0.65 -3.37
N VAL A 247 -1.58 -0.03 -4.27
CA VAL A 247 -2.34 1.18 -3.96
C VAL A 247 -3.78 1.04 -4.38
N SER A 248 -4.69 1.57 -3.59
CA SER A 248 -6.13 1.56 -3.88
C SER A 248 -6.65 2.96 -4.10
N VAL A 249 -7.48 3.15 -5.11
CA VAL A 249 -8.23 4.39 -5.35
C VAL A 249 -9.73 4.13 -5.28
N PRO A 250 -10.52 5.04 -4.69
CA PRO A 250 -11.97 4.88 -4.61
C PRO A 250 -12.60 4.92 -6.00
N LEU A 251 -13.65 4.11 -6.19
CA LEU A 251 -14.42 3.98 -7.41
C LEU A 251 -15.91 4.16 -7.10
N ARG A 252 -16.40 5.39 -7.29
CA ARG A 252 -17.81 5.75 -7.05
C ARG A 252 -18.33 6.72 -8.10
N ALA A 253 -19.61 6.65 -8.41
CA ALA A 253 -20.26 7.58 -9.34
C ALA A 253 -20.16 9.04 -8.84
N GLY A 254 -19.94 9.97 -9.75
CA GLY A 254 -19.70 11.38 -9.46
C GLY A 254 -18.31 11.70 -8.88
N SER A 255 -17.34 10.80 -8.99
CA SER A 255 -15.99 11.01 -8.43
C SER A 255 -14.87 10.82 -9.43
N SER A 256 -13.72 11.35 -9.06
CA SER A 256 -12.43 11.07 -9.69
C SER A 256 -11.40 10.76 -8.62
N ALA A 257 -10.48 9.86 -8.93
CA ALA A 257 -9.37 9.50 -8.08
C ALA A 257 -8.12 9.24 -8.93
N SER A 258 -6.96 9.53 -8.35
CA SER A 258 -5.69 9.39 -9.03
C SER A 258 -4.68 8.69 -8.13
N ALA A 259 -3.91 7.78 -8.72
CA ALA A 259 -2.70 7.23 -8.13
C ALA A 259 -1.49 7.72 -8.94
N ALA A 260 -0.46 8.24 -8.28
CA ALA A 260 0.82 8.50 -8.94
C ALA A 260 1.93 7.67 -8.28
N LEU A 261 2.73 6.99 -9.11
CA LEU A 261 3.81 6.10 -8.70
C LEU A 261 5.11 6.56 -9.37
N VAL A 262 6.18 6.69 -8.58
CA VAL A 262 7.53 6.93 -9.09
C VAL A 262 8.34 5.65 -8.96
N LEU A 263 8.72 5.08 -10.10
CA LEU A 263 9.45 3.82 -10.21
C LEU A 263 10.87 4.08 -10.68
N GLU A 264 11.88 3.62 -9.95
CA GLU A 264 13.25 3.57 -10.47
C GLU A 264 13.40 2.43 -11.48
N LEU A 265 14.31 2.60 -12.45
CA LEU A 265 14.58 1.54 -13.43
C LEU A 265 15.03 0.24 -12.75
N GLU A 266 15.85 0.33 -11.70
CA GLU A 266 16.32 -0.85 -10.95
C GLU A 266 15.16 -1.64 -10.32
N ASN A 267 14.10 -0.96 -9.86
CA ASN A 267 12.92 -1.61 -9.31
C ASN A 267 12.07 -2.26 -10.41
N ILE A 268 12.01 -1.67 -11.60
CA ILE A 268 11.36 -2.26 -12.77
C ILE A 268 12.11 -3.53 -13.18
N ASP A 269 13.43 -3.47 -13.33
CA ASP A 269 14.26 -4.61 -13.68
C ASP A 269 14.17 -5.73 -12.65
N PHE A 270 14.18 -5.37 -11.35
CA PHE A 270 13.96 -6.33 -10.27
C PHE A 270 12.59 -7.01 -10.39
N PHE A 271 11.53 -6.22 -10.61
CA PHE A 271 10.19 -6.73 -10.80
C PHE A 271 10.13 -7.67 -12.02
N GLU A 272 10.74 -7.32 -13.14
CA GLU A 272 10.83 -8.21 -14.30
C GLU A 272 11.63 -9.50 -14.04
N ALA A 273 12.69 -9.42 -13.25
CA ALA A 273 13.47 -10.59 -12.84
C ALA A 273 12.63 -11.54 -11.95
N LEU A 274 11.68 -11.03 -11.18
CA LEU A 274 10.73 -11.86 -10.43
C LEU A 274 9.75 -12.61 -11.35
N ARG A 275 9.43 -12.05 -12.53
CA ARG A 275 8.61 -12.69 -13.58
C ARG A 275 9.39 -13.79 -14.31
N SER A 276 10.67 -13.57 -14.56
CA SER A 276 11.49 -14.42 -15.43
C SER A 276 12.51 -15.24 -14.62
N ARG A 277 12.40 -16.58 -14.62
CA ARG A 277 13.54 -17.42 -14.17
C ARG A 277 14.77 -17.32 -15.09
N THR A 278 14.63 -16.62 -16.21
CA THR A 278 15.62 -16.37 -17.25
C THR A 278 15.44 -14.94 -17.73
N SER A 279 16.19 -14.00 -17.15
CA SER A 279 16.13 -12.58 -17.47
C SER A 279 16.65 -12.30 -18.88
N GLU A 280 15.78 -12.41 -19.89
CA GLU A 280 15.93 -11.60 -21.11
C GLU A 280 15.18 -10.29 -20.83
N GLY A 281 15.93 -9.33 -20.30
CA GLY A 281 15.40 -8.12 -19.68
C GLY A 281 14.72 -7.15 -20.65
N PHE A 282 14.24 -6.05 -20.07
CA PHE A 282 13.68 -4.84 -20.68
C PHE A 282 14.60 -4.18 -21.74
N ALA A 283 14.89 -4.87 -22.83
CA ALA A 283 15.61 -4.33 -23.98
C ALA A 283 14.60 -3.60 -24.87
N GLY A 284 14.26 -2.34 -24.55
CA GLY A 284 13.22 -1.71 -25.38
C GLY A 284 12.96 -0.23 -25.28
N VAL A 285 13.48 0.50 -24.30
CA VAL A 285 13.32 1.97 -24.32
C VAL A 285 14.66 2.60 -23.98
N GLY A 286 15.31 3.16 -25.01
CA GLY A 286 16.52 3.98 -24.88
C GLY A 286 16.24 5.30 -24.17
N LEU A 287 15.57 5.25 -23.03
CA LEU A 287 15.37 6.39 -22.15
C LEU A 287 16.62 6.51 -21.29
N VAL A 288 17.32 7.63 -21.43
CA VAL A 288 18.34 8.09 -20.48
C VAL A 288 17.66 8.62 -19.20
N SER A 289 16.63 7.91 -18.71
CA SER A 289 15.81 8.30 -17.57
C SER A 289 16.31 7.60 -16.32
N LYS A 290 16.21 8.26 -15.16
CA LYS A 290 16.43 7.58 -13.87
C LYS A 290 15.28 6.65 -13.47
N GLY A 291 14.10 6.89 -14.04
CA GLY A 291 12.91 6.16 -13.69
C GLY A 291 11.69 6.54 -14.52
N LEU A 292 10.57 5.95 -14.15
CA LEU A 292 9.27 6.08 -14.76
C LEU A 292 8.29 6.68 -13.75
N ALA A 293 7.58 7.73 -14.15
CA ALA A 293 6.41 8.20 -13.43
C ALA A 293 5.15 7.63 -14.08
N LEU A 294 4.36 6.91 -13.29
CA LEU A 294 3.03 6.43 -13.64
C LEU A 294 2.00 7.34 -12.99
N ARG A 295 0.99 7.75 -13.75
CA ARG A 295 -0.22 8.35 -13.18
C ARG A 295 -1.43 7.61 -13.70
N ALA A 296 -2.16 6.95 -12.82
CA ALA A 296 -3.42 6.29 -13.12
C ALA A 296 -4.58 7.15 -12.62
N ASP A 297 -5.43 7.60 -13.53
CA ASP A 297 -6.64 8.35 -13.24
C ASP A 297 -7.86 7.43 -13.46
N VAL A 298 -8.78 7.43 -12.50
CA VAL A 298 -10.06 6.74 -12.57
C VAL A 298 -11.15 7.79 -12.39
N THR A 299 -12.08 7.85 -13.34
CA THR A 299 -13.18 8.83 -13.34
C THR A 299 -14.51 8.13 -13.54
N TRP A 300 -15.54 8.56 -12.83
CA TRP A 300 -16.91 8.11 -13.04
C TRP A 300 -17.86 9.29 -12.87
N GLY A 301 -18.33 9.86 -13.98
CA GLY A 301 -19.35 10.92 -13.96
C GLY A 301 -20.69 10.42 -13.41
N THR A 302 -21.51 11.31 -12.82
CA THR A 302 -22.84 10.95 -12.29
C THR A 302 -23.78 10.42 -13.38
N GLU A 303 -23.67 10.95 -14.59
CA GLU A 303 -24.48 10.57 -15.76
C GLU A 303 -23.81 9.47 -16.61
N GLU A 304 -22.59 9.04 -16.25
CA GLU A 304 -21.86 8.05 -17.03
C GLU A 304 -22.30 6.63 -16.65
N ALA A 305 -22.66 5.84 -17.66
CA ALA A 305 -23.09 4.45 -17.46
C ALA A 305 -22.00 3.55 -16.87
N LYS A 306 -20.73 3.93 -17.04
CA LYS A 306 -19.57 3.20 -16.49
C LYS A 306 -18.39 4.13 -16.24
N PRO A 307 -17.53 3.80 -15.27
CA PRO A 307 -16.25 4.49 -15.07
C PRO A 307 -15.30 4.34 -16.27
N SER A 308 -14.33 5.23 -16.33
CA SER A 308 -13.22 5.25 -17.29
C SER A 308 -11.88 5.30 -16.54
N GLY A 309 -10.91 4.55 -17.03
CA GLY A 309 -9.55 4.52 -16.49
C GLY A 309 -8.53 4.94 -17.54
N VAL A 310 -7.58 5.82 -17.17
CA VAL A 310 -6.47 6.23 -18.03
C VAL A 310 -5.17 6.19 -17.24
N VAL A 311 -4.11 5.65 -17.83
CA VAL A 311 -2.75 5.66 -17.27
C VAL A 311 -1.83 6.44 -18.19
N PHE A 312 -1.11 7.39 -17.63
CA PHE A 312 -0.07 8.18 -18.30
C PHE A 312 1.31 7.70 -17.86
N LEU A 313 2.19 7.50 -18.84
CA LEU A 313 3.60 7.15 -18.67
C LEU A 313 4.43 8.40 -18.95
N SER A 314 5.24 8.82 -17.99
CA SER A 314 6.13 9.98 -18.15
C SER A 314 7.56 9.65 -17.74
N SER A 315 8.54 10.16 -18.48
CA SER A 315 9.96 9.95 -18.15
C SER A 315 10.39 10.86 -17.02
N LEU A 316 11.13 10.32 -16.04
CA LEU A 316 11.81 11.12 -15.03
C LEU A 316 13.23 11.41 -15.52
N ASN A 317 13.40 12.56 -16.16
CA ASN A 317 14.72 13.07 -16.51
C ASN A 317 15.30 13.79 -15.29
N LEU A 318 16.55 13.48 -14.95
CA LEU A 318 17.31 14.36 -14.09
C LEU A 318 17.56 15.68 -14.82
N LEU A 319 17.47 16.79 -14.09
CA LEU A 319 18.16 17.99 -14.54
C LEU A 319 19.66 17.68 -14.67
N PRO A 320 20.32 18.13 -15.75
CA PRO A 320 21.77 18.14 -15.80
C PRO A 320 22.30 19.04 -14.66
N GLY A 321 22.80 18.44 -13.57
CA GLY A 321 23.41 19.17 -12.45
C GLY A 321 23.29 18.56 -11.06
N SER A 322 22.48 17.51 -10.85
CA SER A 322 22.38 16.83 -9.55
C SER A 322 23.36 15.64 -9.47
N ARG A 323 24.61 15.90 -9.10
CA ARG A 323 25.54 14.89 -8.58
C ARG A 323 26.14 15.40 -7.27
#